data_AF-A0A0K8PBJ1-F1
#
_entry.id   AF-A0A0K8PBJ1-F1
#
_cell.length_a   1.000
_cell.length_b   1.000
_cell.length_c   1.000
_cell.angle_alpha   90.00
_cell.angle_beta   90.00
_cell.angle_gamma   90.00
#
_symmetry.space_group_name_H-M   'P 1'
#
loop_
_entity.id
_entity.type
_entity.pdbx_description
1 polymer ?
#
loop_
_entity_poly.entity_id
_entity_poly.type
_entity_poly.pdbx_seq_one_letter_code
_entity_poly.pdbx_strand_id
1 'polypeptide(L)'
;MTYPLSKDVTAGETTLASQYNHLRADAIRFGGEEGLTATIQELLYQHCSSIQLSGNETTLTLTASAANPCAMMIDGQPAVMKTSLTHEINAAEFPASAVLWIFAVKSANSAGFTLSVSASSSEDTGKKLIGRFYWNGKKIVSHTVTDFASNKILSSLQKPEICQGRLTLASGEPFPSADIPSQDTLYFTPCLGNKISLFSEENGWLMCPFTQLSLPLSGLQPEYCYDIFVGFNTYGSIGLSAVEWTGLTTRSEALSYQDGIPVLASAKKWRYVGTIGISSEGYSRDTLSDRNIWNLYHPFKRPLRKLCAIPSAPNPVQNAWVPYAADNGLFVSAVIGLDFADLTLTGMGFSNLINSNCSMLGIGIDTDTANFSSNTNAAELSAFEFTAGSLKTVLQNRLSGRMVGKHRYHLITYTLNDTHTFQGTYYPQAAVGLSGYVLG
;
A
#
# COMPACT_ATOMS: atom_id res chain seq x y z
N MET A 1 -15.51 -10.32 60.48
CA MET A 1 -15.48 -9.07 61.29
C MET A 1 -15.54 -7.92 60.31
N THR A 2 -16.56 -7.07 60.41
CA THR A 2 -16.76 -5.93 59.51
C THR A 2 -15.74 -4.85 59.86
N TYR A 3 -14.98 -4.39 58.85
CA TYR A 3 -13.93 -3.40 59.02
C TYR A 3 -14.54 -2.06 59.48
N PRO A 4 -14.00 -1.39 60.52
CA PRO A 4 -14.50 -0.09 60.94
C PRO A 4 -14.10 0.98 59.90
N LEU A 5 -15.09 1.75 59.44
CA LEU A 5 -14.86 2.93 58.59
C LEU A 5 -13.98 3.94 59.32
N SER A 6 -13.00 4.54 58.62
CA SER A 6 -12.15 5.60 59.17
C SER A 6 -13.03 6.75 59.67
N LYS A 7 -12.92 7.09 60.96
CA LYS A 7 -13.51 8.30 61.53
C LYS A 7 -12.43 9.35 61.74
N ASP A 8 -12.81 10.62 61.66
CA ASP A 8 -11.92 11.75 61.94
C ASP A 8 -11.43 11.68 63.41
N VAL A 9 -10.14 11.91 63.62
CA VAL A 9 -9.54 11.94 64.96
C VAL A 9 -9.96 13.23 65.67
N THR A 10 -10.67 13.11 66.79
CA THR A 10 -11.04 14.27 67.63
C THR A 10 -9.92 14.68 68.58
N ALA A 11 -9.83 15.99 68.86
CA ALA A 11 -8.81 16.55 69.74
C ALA A 11 -8.93 15.96 71.17
N GLY A 12 -7.91 15.22 71.61
CA GLY A 12 -7.80 14.67 72.97
C GLY A 12 -7.66 13.15 73.08
N GLU A 13 -7.86 12.40 71.99
CA GLU A 13 -7.65 10.95 71.99
C GLU A 13 -6.17 10.61 71.78
N THR A 14 -5.60 9.76 72.63
CA THR A 14 -4.29 9.14 72.39
C THR A 14 -4.46 8.07 71.32
N THR A 15 -4.28 8.44 70.06
CA THR A 15 -4.41 7.53 68.92
C THR A 15 -3.45 6.34 69.07
N LEU A 16 -4.00 5.13 69.05
CA LEU A 16 -3.22 3.90 69.15
C LEU A 16 -2.40 3.72 67.87
N ALA A 17 -1.16 3.25 67.98
CA ALA A 17 -0.28 3.04 66.83
C ALA A 17 -0.89 2.12 65.74
N SER A 18 -1.76 1.18 66.14
CA SER A 18 -2.53 0.33 65.23
C SER A 18 -3.47 1.14 64.32
N GLN A 19 -4.19 2.13 64.86
CA GLN A 19 -5.11 2.97 64.10
C GLN A 19 -4.37 3.77 63.01
N TYR A 20 -3.17 4.29 63.31
CA TYR A 20 -2.32 4.96 62.32
C TYR A 20 -1.83 4.01 61.22
N ASN A 21 -1.39 2.81 61.59
CA ASN A 21 -0.92 1.83 60.63
C ASN A 21 -2.05 1.36 59.70
N HIS A 22 -3.27 1.21 60.23
CA HIS A 22 -4.45 0.88 59.42
C HIS A 22 -4.80 2.01 58.44
N LEU A 23 -4.83 3.27 58.89
CA LEU A 23 -5.09 4.41 58.01
C LEU A 23 -4.05 4.52 56.89
N ARG A 24 -2.76 4.29 57.21
CA ARG A 24 -1.68 4.29 56.22
C ARG A 24 -1.82 3.15 55.22
N ALA A 25 -2.12 1.94 55.69
CA ALA A 25 -2.31 0.78 54.81
C ALA A 25 -3.50 0.99 53.87
N ASP A 26 -4.58 1.57 54.39
CA ASP A 26 -5.78 1.92 53.66
C ASP A 26 -5.51 2.97 52.57
N ALA A 27 -4.80 4.06 52.91
CA ALA A 27 -4.43 5.11 51.96
C ALA A 27 -3.53 4.62 50.80
N ILE A 28 -2.68 3.63 51.04
CA ILE A 28 -1.77 3.10 50.02
C ILE A 28 -2.46 2.06 49.13
N ARG A 29 -3.50 1.36 49.62
CA ARG A 29 -4.17 0.24 48.93
C ARG A 29 -5.65 0.47 48.64
N PHE A 30 -6.17 1.67 48.90
CA PHE A 30 -7.59 2.01 48.79
C PHE A 30 -8.51 0.98 49.48
N GLY A 31 -8.14 0.54 50.70
CA GLY A 31 -8.91 -0.40 51.52
C GLY A 31 -8.68 -1.88 51.23
N GLY A 32 -7.81 -2.22 50.28
CA GLY A 32 -7.51 -3.60 49.92
C GLY A 32 -6.56 -4.34 50.87
N GLU A 33 -6.67 -5.67 50.89
CA GLU A 33 -5.83 -6.56 51.72
C GLU A 33 -4.38 -6.64 51.21
N GLU A 34 -3.44 -6.72 52.14
CA GLU A 34 -2.00 -6.87 51.85
C GLU A 34 -1.72 -8.23 51.16
N GLY A 35 -0.94 -8.21 50.07
CA GLY A 35 -0.64 -9.39 49.27
C GLY A 35 -1.70 -9.72 48.19
N LEU A 36 -2.89 -9.13 48.27
CA LEU A 36 -3.95 -9.26 47.27
C LEU A 36 -4.21 -7.97 46.49
N THR A 37 -3.75 -6.82 47.00
CA THR A 37 -3.98 -5.51 46.40
C THR A 37 -2.66 -4.77 46.12
N ALA A 38 -2.51 -4.30 44.88
CA ALA A 38 -1.40 -3.44 44.49
C ALA A 38 -1.49 -2.07 45.17
N THR A 39 -0.35 -1.52 45.54
CA THR A 39 -0.23 -0.18 46.11
C THR A 39 -0.45 0.90 45.04
N ILE A 40 -0.86 2.10 45.46
CA ILE A 40 -0.97 3.27 44.58
C ILE A 40 0.37 3.58 43.89
N GLN A 41 1.49 3.29 44.55
CA GLN A 41 2.82 3.45 43.97
C GLN A 41 3.06 2.47 42.82
N GLU A 42 2.68 1.20 42.97
CA GLU A 42 2.79 0.19 41.91
C GLU A 42 1.86 0.53 40.74
N LEU A 43 0.64 0.99 41.01
CA LEU A 43 -0.30 1.43 39.97
C LEU A 43 0.22 2.66 39.20
N LEU A 44 0.84 3.62 39.90
CA LEU A 44 1.35 4.86 39.30
C LEU A 44 2.79 4.76 38.82
N TYR A 45 3.47 3.62 38.96
CA TYR A 45 4.88 3.47 38.63
C TYR A 45 5.21 3.91 37.18
N GLN A 46 4.34 3.52 36.24
CA GLN A 46 4.46 3.93 34.84
C GLN A 46 3.72 5.23 34.50
N HIS A 47 2.98 5.81 35.43
CA HIS A 47 2.19 7.00 35.18
C HIS A 47 3.08 8.21 34.86
N CYS A 48 2.66 8.95 33.84
CA CYS A 48 3.23 10.19 33.39
C CYS A 48 2.12 11.01 32.71
N SER A 49 2.02 12.29 33.04
CA SER A 49 1.16 13.23 32.31
C SER A 49 1.76 13.52 30.93
N SER A 50 1.02 14.26 30.09
CA SER A 50 1.52 14.72 28.79
C SER A 50 2.86 15.44 28.94
N ILE A 51 3.88 14.97 28.23
CA ILE A 51 5.21 15.57 28.19
C ILE A 51 5.30 16.40 26.91
N GLN A 52 5.79 17.63 27.02
CA GLN A 52 6.04 18.50 25.86
C GLN A 52 7.52 18.87 25.84
N LEU A 53 8.27 18.23 24.94
CA LEU A 53 9.69 18.48 24.74
C LEU A 53 9.92 19.28 23.46
N SER A 54 10.86 20.22 23.52
CA SER A 54 11.33 20.95 22.34
C SER A 54 12.83 21.21 22.48
N GLY A 55 13.53 21.31 21.36
CA GLY A 55 14.96 21.62 21.33
C GLY A 55 15.24 22.77 20.39
N ASN A 56 16.03 23.73 20.84
CA ASN A 56 16.50 24.84 20.02
C ASN A 56 17.99 25.04 20.25
N GLU A 57 18.77 24.99 19.17
CA GLU A 57 20.24 25.04 19.23
C GLU A 57 20.84 24.03 20.22
N THR A 58 21.28 24.45 21.41
CA THR A 58 21.82 23.59 22.47
C THR A 58 20.86 23.43 23.64
N THR A 59 19.75 24.18 23.66
CA THR A 59 18.79 24.20 24.76
C THR A 59 17.68 23.18 24.52
N LEU A 60 17.59 22.20 25.42
CA LEU A 60 16.42 21.34 25.57
C LEU A 60 15.43 21.99 26.53
N THR A 61 14.15 22.06 26.16
CA THR A 61 13.08 22.61 26.99
C THR A 61 11.98 21.58 27.21
N LEU A 62 11.62 21.34 28.47
CA LEU A 62 10.36 20.70 28.87
C LEU A 62 9.37 21.79 29.26
N THR A 63 8.25 21.87 28.54
CA THR A 63 7.22 22.88 28.80
C THR A 63 6.30 22.42 29.94
N ALA A 64 6.14 23.26 30.95
CA ALA A 64 5.17 23.04 32.02
C ALA A 64 4.68 24.39 32.58
N SER A 65 3.44 24.42 33.05
CA SER A 65 2.85 25.59 33.70
C SER A 65 1.98 25.18 34.88
N ALA A 66 1.53 26.14 35.70
CA ALA A 66 0.60 25.84 36.79
C ALA A 66 -0.75 25.31 36.27
N ALA A 67 -1.18 25.73 35.08
CA ALA A 67 -2.41 25.26 34.43
C ALA A 67 -2.23 23.89 33.76
N ASN A 68 -1.03 23.60 33.23
CA ASN A 68 -0.67 22.35 32.59
C ASN A 68 0.65 21.82 33.18
N PRO A 69 0.61 21.23 34.39
CA PRO A 69 1.82 20.71 35.03
C PRO A 69 2.28 19.41 34.38
N CYS A 70 3.58 19.14 34.44
CA CYS A 70 4.15 17.85 34.06
C CYS A 70 4.37 17.01 35.33
N ALA A 71 3.58 15.96 35.51
CA ALA A 71 3.65 15.07 36.67
C ALA A 71 3.99 13.64 36.24
N MET A 72 4.84 12.96 37.01
CA MET A 72 5.23 11.57 36.74
C MET A 72 5.74 10.89 38.00
N MET A 73 5.70 9.56 38.01
CA MET A 73 6.39 8.77 39.03
C MET A 73 7.83 8.50 38.58
N ILE A 74 8.82 8.89 39.39
CA ILE A 74 10.26 8.65 39.13
C ILE A 74 10.80 7.81 40.28
N ASP A 75 11.27 6.59 39.98
CA ASP A 75 11.81 5.67 40.98
C ASP A 75 10.88 5.45 42.19
N GLY A 76 9.58 5.30 41.91
CA GLY A 76 8.57 5.13 42.96
C GLY A 76 8.26 6.39 43.78
N GLN A 77 8.73 7.56 43.37
CA GLN A 77 8.43 8.84 44.00
C GLN A 77 7.65 9.77 43.06
N PRO A 78 6.50 10.32 43.49
CA PRO A 78 5.75 11.24 42.66
C PRO A 78 6.54 12.55 42.51
N ALA A 79 6.63 13.04 41.29
CA ALA A 79 7.28 14.29 40.95
C ALA A 79 6.39 15.14 40.05
N VAL A 80 6.40 16.45 40.26
CA VAL A 80 5.59 17.41 39.49
C VAL A 80 6.34 18.71 39.24
N MET A 81 6.28 19.18 38.00
CA MET A 81 6.79 20.47 37.57
C MET A 81 5.63 21.35 37.11
N LYS A 82 5.60 22.58 37.63
CA LYS A 82 4.60 23.62 37.32
C LYS A 82 5.20 24.79 36.53
N THR A 83 6.47 24.68 36.16
CA THR A 83 7.24 25.67 35.41
C THR A 83 8.14 24.92 34.44
N SER A 84 8.34 25.49 33.25
CA SER A 84 9.21 24.88 32.24
C SER A 84 10.63 24.68 32.78
N LEU A 85 11.24 23.56 32.39
CA LEU A 85 12.63 23.24 32.66
C LEU A 85 13.44 23.39 31.40
N THR A 86 14.64 23.95 31.51
CA THR A 86 15.62 23.97 30.43
C THR A 86 16.87 23.20 30.83
N HIS A 87 17.55 22.63 29.84
CA HIS A 87 18.81 21.93 30.01
C HIS A 87 19.70 22.22 28.81
N GLU A 88 20.90 22.74 29.07
CA GLU A 88 21.88 23.01 28.03
C GLU A 88 22.70 21.77 27.72
N ILE A 89 22.82 21.43 26.44
CA ILE A 89 23.63 20.32 25.96
C ILE A 89 25.03 20.84 25.64
N ASN A 90 26.03 20.32 26.35
CA ASN A 90 27.40 20.71 26.14
C ASN A 90 28.06 19.87 25.03
N ALA A 91 28.56 20.53 23.98
CA ALA A 91 29.27 19.86 22.89
C ALA A 91 30.55 19.14 23.35
N ALA A 92 31.15 19.56 24.48
CA ALA A 92 32.30 18.87 25.06
C ALA A 92 31.93 17.49 25.66
N GLU A 93 30.70 17.34 26.17
CA GLU A 93 30.18 16.07 26.71
C GLU A 93 29.76 15.13 25.58
N PHE A 94 29.29 15.68 24.45
CA PHE A 94 28.85 14.93 23.27
C PHE A 94 29.54 15.46 22.00
N PRO A 95 30.83 15.12 21.77
CA PRO A 95 31.63 15.69 20.69
C PRO A 95 31.28 15.15 19.30
N ALA A 96 30.59 14.01 19.23
CA ALA A 96 30.20 13.36 17.98
C ALA A 96 28.68 13.36 17.80
N SER A 97 28.23 13.19 16.55
CA SER A 97 26.81 13.02 16.27
C SER A 97 26.28 11.71 16.89
N ALA A 98 25.17 11.79 17.61
CA ALA A 98 24.60 10.65 18.31
C ALA A 98 23.09 10.84 18.57
N VAL A 99 22.39 9.74 18.83
CA VAL A 99 21.06 9.78 19.46
C VAL A 99 21.26 9.93 20.96
N LEU A 100 20.69 10.98 21.53
CA LEU A 100 20.74 11.25 22.96
C LEU A 100 19.35 11.05 23.59
N TRP A 101 19.36 10.53 24.81
CA TRP A 101 18.19 10.13 25.58
C TRP A 101 17.97 11.11 26.73
N ILE A 102 16.72 11.52 26.92
CA ILE A 102 16.31 12.53 27.89
C ILE A 102 15.71 11.83 29.10
N PHE A 103 16.21 12.17 30.28
CA PHE A 103 15.74 11.65 31.55
C PHE A 103 15.23 12.75 32.46
N ALA A 104 14.11 12.47 33.15
CA ALA A 104 13.71 13.20 34.34
C ALA A 104 14.41 12.60 35.56
N VAL A 105 15.05 13.43 36.37
CA VAL A 105 15.82 13.01 37.56
C VAL A 105 15.14 13.57 38.80
N LYS A 106 14.78 12.69 39.74
CA LYS A 106 14.06 13.10 40.95
C LYS A 106 14.92 14.02 41.82
N SER A 107 14.38 15.17 42.23
CA SER A 107 15.06 16.06 43.17
C SER A 107 14.93 15.54 44.60
N ALA A 108 16.04 15.45 45.34
CA ALA A 108 16.09 14.85 46.68
C ALA A 108 15.23 15.56 47.75
N ASN A 109 15.04 16.88 47.63
CA ASN A 109 14.37 17.71 48.64
C ASN A 109 13.22 18.57 48.06
N SER A 110 12.60 18.14 46.97
CA SER A 110 11.51 18.88 46.32
C SER A 110 10.49 17.92 45.72
N ALA A 111 9.26 18.36 45.55
CA ALA A 111 8.27 17.65 44.73
C ALA A 111 8.63 17.68 43.22
N GLY A 112 9.62 18.47 42.80
CA GLY A 112 10.05 18.56 41.41
C GLY A 112 11.07 17.50 40.98
N PHE A 113 11.56 17.69 39.75
CA PHE A 113 12.62 16.92 39.10
C PHE A 113 13.46 17.85 38.21
N THR A 114 14.62 17.36 37.75
CA THR A 114 15.47 18.05 36.77
C THR A 114 15.56 17.24 35.48
N LEU A 115 16.13 17.83 34.43
CA LEU A 115 16.44 17.13 33.18
C LEU A 115 17.91 16.72 33.17
N SER A 116 18.19 15.56 32.60
CA SER A 116 19.53 15.13 32.24
C SER A 116 19.50 14.41 30.89
N VAL A 117 20.65 14.36 30.22
CA VAL A 117 20.80 13.71 28.92
C VAL A 117 21.93 12.71 28.95
N SER A 118 21.76 11.58 28.25
CA SER A 118 22.75 10.50 28.16
C SER A 118 22.81 9.92 26.76
N ALA A 119 23.95 9.32 26.41
CA ALA A 119 24.10 8.51 25.19
C ALA A 119 23.49 7.10 25.33
N SER A 120 23.12 6.68 26.54
CA SER A 120 22.46 5.39 26.82
C SER A 120 20.97 5.57 27.10
N SER A 121 20.16 4.60 26.69
CA SER A 121 18.72 4.52 27.02
C SER A 121 18.42 3.81 28.34
N SER A 122 19.45 3.31 29.05
CA SER A 122 19.26 2.58 30.32
C SER A 122 18.74 3.51 31.41
N GLU A 123 17.64 3.12 32.06
CA GLU A 123 17.16 3.80 33.26
C GLU A 123 18.01 3.38 34.47
N ASP A 124 18.52 4.37 35.20
CA ASP A 124 19.22 4.20 36.47
C ASP A 124 18.31 4.59 37.64
N THR A 125 18.69 4.21 38.86
CA THR A 125 18.04 4.66 40.11
C THR A 125 17.86 6.19 40.12
N GLY A 126 16.67 6.65 40.50
CA GLY A 126 16.31 8.07 40.53
C GLY A 126 16.06 8.73 39.17
N LYS A 127 16.13 8.00 38.04
CA LYS A 127 15.89 8.52 36.69
C LYS A 127 14.71 7.83 36.01
N LYS A 128 13.99 8.58 35.19
CA LYS A 128 12.95 8.06 34.29
C LYS A 128 13.17 8.56 32.88
N LEU A 129 13.13 7.67 31.91
CA LEU A 129 13.31 8.00 30.51
C LEU A 129 12.03 8.67 29.96
N ILE A 130 12.17 9.85 29.38
CA ILE A 130 11.02 10.69 28.96
C ILE A 130 11.03 11.05 27.48
N GLY A 131 12.18 10.99 26.80
CA GLY A 131 12.27 11.27 25.38
C GLY A 131 13.65 11.02 24.78
N ARG A 132 13.82 11.40 23.53
CA ARG A 132 15.09 11.36 22.81
C ARG A 132 15.18 12.44 21.75
N PHE A 133 16.38 12.69 21.25
CA PHE A 133 16.63 13.54 20.09
C PHE A 133 17.93 13.15 19.38
N TYR A 134 18.11 13.62 18.15
CA TYR A 134 19.35 13.51 17.41
C TYR A 134 20.21 14.76 17.62
N TRP A 135 21.45 14.55 18.05
CA TRP A 135 22.48 15.56 18.18
C TRP A 135 23.45 15.44 17.01
N ASN A 136 23.70 16.54 16.29
CA ASN A 136 24.58 16.51 15.11
C ASN A 136 26.07 16.74 15.42
N GLY A 137 26.46 16.74 16.71
CA GLY A 137 27.81 17.11 17.17
C GLY A 137 27.94 18.58 17.59
N LYS A 138 26.94 19.43 17.29
CA LYS A 138 26.98 20.87 17.61
C LYS A 138 25.64 21.47 18.06
N LYS A 139 24.52 20.98 17.53
CA LYS A 139 23.16 21.43 17.83
C LYS A 139 22.20 20.25 17.88
N ILE A 140 21.12 20.43 18.63
CA ILE A 140 19.94 19.58 18.63
C ILE A 140 19.27 19.73 17.26
N VAL A 141 18.94 18.60 16.63
CA VAL A 141 18.09 18.61 15.43
C VAL A 141 16.64 18.68 15.89
N SER A 142 16.08 19.89 15.95
CA SER A 142 14.80 20.18 16.62
C SER A 142 13.63 19.27 16.26
N HIS A 143 13.48 18.87 14.99
CA HIS A 143 12.37 18.01 14.54
C HIS A 143 12.51 16.53 14.96
N THR A 144 13.64 16.15 15.56
CA THR A 144 13.89 14.79 16.07
C THR A 144 13.60 14.66 17.57
N VAL A 145 13.34 15.78 18.25
CA VAL A 145 12.97 15.78 19.66
C VAL A 145 11.60 15.13 19.79
N THR A 146 11.55 14.02 20.51
CA THR A 146 10.32 13.24 20.69
C THR A 146 10.22 12.76 22.13
N ASP A 147 9.03 12.85 22.71
CA ASP A 147 8.72 12.18 23.98
C ASP A 147 8.17 10.77 23.73
N PHE A 148 8.35 9.86 24.68
CA PHE A 148 7.94 8.46 24.50
C PHE A 148 6.43 8.26 24.47
N ALA A 149 5.65 9.14 25.12
CA ALA A 149 4.19 9.07 25.10
C ALA A 149 3.65 9.44 23.71
N SER A 150 4.13 10.54 23.12
CA SER A 150 3.78 10.95 21.75
C SER A 150 4.32 9.99 20.71
N ASN A 151 5.54 9.44 20.87
CA ASN A 151 6.04 8.40 19.97
C ASN A 151 5.12 7.16 19.97
N LYS A 152 4.59 6.76 21.13
CA LYS A 152 3.63 5.67 21.23
C LYS A 152 2.35 6.01 20.45
N ILE A 153 1.83 7.23 20.59
CA ILE A 153 0.65 7.71 19.85
C ILE A 153 0.91 7.75 18.34
N LEU A 154 2.03 8.35 17.90
CA LEU A 154 2.41 8.43 16.48
C LEU A 154 2.67 7.05 15.87
N SER A 155 3.21 6.10 16.64
CA SER A 155 3.38 4.71 16.22
C SER A 155 2.05 3.95 16.13
N SER A 156 1.02 4.41 16.86
CA SER A 156 -0.34 3.86 16.82
C SER A 156 -1.24 4.52 15.76
N LEU A 157 -0.77 5.56 15.08
CA LEU A 157 -1.51 6.14 13.97
C LEU A 157 -1.67 5.10 12.87
N GLN A 158 -2.93 4.89 12.49
CA GLN A 158 -3.31 4.02 11.40
C GLN A 158 -2.75 4.56 10.08
N LYS A 159 -2.14 3.67 9.28
CA LYS A 159 -1.54 3.99 7.98
C LYS A 159 -2.18 3.11 6.90
N PRO A 160 -3.45 3.38 6.54
CA PRO A 160 -4.20 2.57 5.57
C PRO A 160 -3.49 2.49 4.21
N GLU A 161 -2.75 3.53 3.83
CA GLU A 161 -2.06 3.65 2.56
C GLU A 161 -0.95 2.61 2.35
N ILE A 162 -0.37 2.07 3.42
CA ILE A 162 0.79 1.17 3.31
C ILE A 162 0.38 -0.18 2.71
N CYS A 163 0.91 -0.46 1.53
CA CYS A 163 0.96 -1.79 0.92
C CYS A 163 2.30 -1.89 0.23
N GLN A 164 3.16 -2.81 0.65
CA GLN A 164 4.52 -3.01 0.13
C GLN A 164 4.67 -4.38 -0.52
N GLY A 165 3.67 -4.79 -1.30
CA GLY A 165 3.73 -6.01 -2.09
C GLY A 165 3.26 -5.81 -3.52
N ARG A 166 3.60 -6.77 -4.38
CA ARG A 166 3.27 -6.76 -5.80
C ARG A 166 2.92 -8.18 -6.26
N LEU A 167 1.90 -8.27 -7.11
CA LEU A 167 1.49 -9.50 -7.79
C LEU A 167 2.47 -9.82 -8.93
N THR A 168 2.88 -11.09 -8.99
CA THR A 168 3.85 -11.59 -9.97
C THR A 168 3.66 -13.10 -10.19
N LEU A 169 3.98 -13.59 -11.39
CA LEU A 169 4.06 -15.03 -11.67
C LEU A 169 5.47 -15.60 -11.39
N ALA A 170 6.44 -14.79 -10.97
CA ALA A 170 7.78 -15.24 -10.60
C ALA A 170 8.01 -15.13 -9.10
N SER A 171 8.39 -16.25 -8.47
CA SER A 171 8.70 -16.28 -7.04
C SER A 171 9.90 -15.38 -6.71
N GLY A 172 9.75 -14.55 -5.68
CA GLY A 172 10.77 -13.65 -5.16
C GLY A 172 11.03 -12.41 -6.01
N GLU A 173 10.38 -12.28 -7.17
CA GLU A 173 10.72 -11.26 -8.16
C GLU A 173 9.53 -10.33 -8.43
N PRO A 174 9.47 -9.14 -7.79
CA PRO A 174 8.40 -8.18 -7.99
C PRO A 174 8.41 -7.58 -9.41
N PHE A 175 9.56 -7.54 -10.10
CA PHE A 175 9.68 -6.97 -11.44
C PHE A 175 10.36 -7.95 -12.41
N PRO A 176 9.65 -9.00 -12.87
CA PRO A 176 10.22 -9.98 -13.78
C PRO A 176 10.81 -9.32 -15.03
N SER A 177 12.07 -9.64 -15.34
CA SER A 177 12.82 -9.09 -16.48
C SER A 177 12.62 -9.86 -17.78
N ALA A 178 12.01 -11.05 -17.70
CA ALA A 178 11.76 -11.94 -18.82
C ALA A 178 10.29 -12.33 -18.92
N ASP A 179 9.87 -12.75 -20.11
CA ASP A 179 8.53 -13.26 -20.36
C ASP A 179 8.30 -14.59 -19.62
N ILE A 180 7.14 -14.70 -18.99
CA ILE A 180 6.69 -15.89 -18.25
C ILE A 180 5.58 -16.55 -19.07
N PRO A 181 5.88 -17.59 -19.88
CA PRO A 181 4.94 -18.11 -20.87
C PRO A 181 3.81 -18.97 -20.26
N SER A 182 4.04 -19.53 -19.08
CA SER A 182 3.05 -20.33 -18.34
C SER A 182 3.49 -20.50 -16.89
N GLN A 183 2.60 -20.22 -15.94
CA GLN A 183 2.75 -20.50 -14.51
C GLN A 183 1.39 -20.88 -13.92
N ASP A 184 1.42 -21.78 -12.93
CA ASP A 184 0.25 -22.29 -12.22
C ASP A 184 0.02 -21.63 -10.86
N THR A 185 0.88 -20.70 -10.48
CA THR A 185 0.88 -20.07 -9.16
C THR A 185 1.07 -18.57 -9.29
N LEU A 186 0.21 -17.81 -8.63
CA LEU A 186 0.34 -16.37 -8.46
C LEU A 186 0.98 -16.08 -7.11
N TYR A 187 1.95 -15.16 -7.09
CA TYR A 187 2.62 -14.71 -5.89
C TYR A 187 2.28 -13.26 -5.57
N PHE A 188 2.17 -12.95 -4.28
CA PHE A 188 2.23 -11.58 -3.77
C PHE A 188 3.53 -11.44 -2.99
N THR A 189 4.53 -10.82 -3.61
CA THR A 189 5.90 -10.74 -3.08
C THR A 189 6.20 -9.36 -2.51
N PRO A 190 7.04 -9.24 -1.45
CA PRO A 190 7.53 -7.96 -0.94
C PRO A 190 8.10 -7.07 -2.06
N CYS A 191 7.69 -5.80 -2.09
CA CYS A 191 8.08 -4.81 -3.08
C CYS A 191 8.25 -3.45 -2.40
N LEU A 192 9.48 -2.92 -2.43
CA LEU A 192 9.85 -1.66 -1.75
C LEU A 192 9.57 -1.66 -0.23
N GLY A 193 9.58 -2.86 0.37
CA GLY A 193 9.31 -3.13 1.78
C GLY A 193 8.55 -4.43 1.94
N ASN A 194 8.10 -4.73 3.17
CA ASN A 194 7.46 -6.00 3.52
C ASN A 194 6.27 -5.82 4.47
N LYS A 195 5.64 -4.65 4.46
CA LYS A 195 4.49 -4.32 5.31
C LYS A 195 3.24 -4.10 4.48
N ILE A 196 2.11 -4.51 5.03
CA ILE A 196 0.79 -4.26 4.47
C ILE A 196 -0.16 -3.84 5.59
N SER A 197 -0.96 -2.81 5.32
CA SER A 197 -2.03 -2.38 6.20
C SER A 197 -3.30 -3.12 5.84
N LEU A 198 -3.87 -3.83 6.81
CA LEU A 198 -5.08 -4.63 6.66
C LEU A 198 -6.15 -4.14 7.62
N PHE A 199 -7.38 -4.05 7.13
CA PHE A 199 -8.50 -3.62 7.95
C PHE A 199 -9.00 -4.78 8.83
N SER A 200 -9.13 -4.51 10.11
CA SER A 200 -9.79 -5.36 11.10
C SER A 200 -11.00 -4.60 11.65
N GLU A 201 -12.17 -5.24 11.72
CA GLU A 201 -13.38 -4.57 12.19
C GLU A 201 -13.28 -4.10 13.64
N GLU A 202 -12.49 -4.77 14.48
CA GLU A 202 -12.32 -4.45 15.90
C GLU A 202 -11.25 -3.38 16.15
N ASN A 203 -10.16 -3.39 15.36
CA ASN A 203 -8.96 -2.60 15.63
C ASN A 203 -8.65 -1.55 14.55
N GLY A 204 -9.49 -1.48 13.49
CA GLY A 204 -9.26 -0.69 12.30
C GLY A 204 -8.03 -1.16 11.51
N TRP A 205 -7.28 -0.23 10.93
CA TRP A 205 -6.12 -0.55 10.10
C TRP A 205 -4.92 -1.01 10.93
N LEU A 206 -4.50 -2.25 10.69
CA LEU A 206 -3.35 -2.87 11.32
C LEU A 206 -2.22 -3.02 10.30
N MET A 207 -1.05 -2.49 10.63
CA MET A 207 0.16 -2.69 9.83
C MET A 207 0.81 -4.01 10.20
N CYS A 208 0.84 -4.94 9.25
CA CYS A 208 1.40 -6.27 9.45
C CYS A 208 2.62 -6.49 8.56
N PRO A 209 3.71 -7.07 9.08
CA PRO A 209 4.75 -7.62 8.23
C PRO A 209 4.21 -8.86 7.50
N PHE A 210 4.65 -9.08 6.26
CA PHE A 210 4.34 -10.27 5.49
C PHE A 210 5.57 -10.80 4.76
N THR A 211 5.56 -12.09 4.46
CA THR A 211 6.47 -12.75 3.52
C THR A 211 5.70 -13.09 2.25
N GLN A 212 6.38 -13.57 1.20
CA GLN A 212 5.69 -13.92 -0.04
C GLN A 212 4.49 -14.84 0.22
N LEU A 213 3.33 -14.41 -0.28
CA LEU A 213 2.12 -15.22 -0.29
C LEU A 213 1.98 -15.90 -1.65
N SER A 214 1.36 -17.07 -1.67
CA SER A 214 1.14 -17.86 -2.90
C SER A 214 -0.34 -18.22 -3.03
N LEU A 215 -0.85 -18.18 -4.26
CA LEU A 215 -2.21 -18.57 -4.60
C LEU A 215 -2.12 -19.54 -5.80
N PRO A 216 -2.52 -20.81 -5.64
CA PRO A 216 -2.61 -21.73 -6.77
C PRO A 216 -3.70 -21.26 -7.73
N LEU A 217 -3.44 -21.36 -9.03
CA LEU A 217 -4.39 -21.00 -10.09
C LEU A 217 -5.26 -22.19 -10.51
N SER A 218 -5.01 -23.39 -9.97
CA SER A 218 -5.80 -24.59 -10.24
C SER A 218 -7.29 -24.35 -10.03
N GLY A 219 -8.10 -24.68 -11.03
CA GLY A 219 -9.55 -24.50 -11.02
C GLY A 219 -10.04 -23.13 -11.50
N LEU A 220 -9.14 -22.16 -11.72
CA LEU A 220 -9.49 -20.88 -12.34
C LEU A 220 -9.56 -21.01 -13.86
N GLN A 221 -10.57 -20.39 -14.47
CA GLN A 221 -10.94 -20.57 -15.87
C GLN A 221 -10.61 -19.34 -16.73
N PRO A 222 -10.22 -19.51 -18.01
CA PRO A 222 -9.84 -18.43 -18.92
C PRO A 222 -10.99 -17.51 -19.35
N GLU A 223 -12.24 -17.89 -19.12
CA GLU A 223 -13.44 -17.11 -19.42
C GLU A 223 -13.68 -15.97 -18.41
N TYR A 224 -12.96 -15.97 -17.29
CA TYR A 224 -13.13 -15.01 -16.20
C TYR A 224 -11.84 -14.27 -15.85
N CYS A 225 -12.02 -13.05 -15.34
CA CYS A 225 -11.00 -12.34 -14.58
C CYS A 225 -11.19 -12.64 -13.08
N TYR A 226 -10.14 -12.44 -12.29
CA TYR A 226 -10.19 -12.63 -10.85
C TYR A 226 -9.60 -11.43 -10.13
N ASP A 227 -10.38 -10.80 -9.26
CA ASP A 227 -9.84 -9.79 -8.35
C ASP A 227 -9.11 -10.49 -7.21
N ILE A 228 -7.92 -10.00 -6.92
CA ILE A 228 -7.02 -10.57 -5.92
C ILE A 228 -7.01 -9.67 -4.69
N PHE A 229 -7.21 -10.32 -3.54
CA PHE A 229 -7.27 -9.66 -2.25
C PHE A 229 -6.23 -10.24 -1.29
N VAL A 230 -5.72 -9.38 -0.41
CA VAL A 230 -4.91 -9.77 0.75
C VAL A 230 -5.67 -9.42 2.02
N GLY A 231 -5.71 -10.34 2.97
CA GLY A 231 -6.46 -10.16 4.21
C GLY A 231 -6.19 -11.25 5.22
N PHE A 232 -6.85 -11.15 6.38
CA PHE A 232 -6.81 -12.21 7.39
C PHE A 232 -7.74 -13.36 6.99
N ASN A 233 -7.13 -14.53 6.81
CA ASN A 233 -7.86 -15.78 6.60
C ASN A 233 -8.64 -16.18 7.87
N THR A 234 -9.41 -17.27 7.79
CA THR A 234 -10.23 -17.77 8.91
C THR A 234 -9.41 -18.14 10.16
N TYR A 235 -8.10 -18.35 10.01
CA TYR A 235 -7.17 -18.68 11.09
C TYR A 235 -6.38 -17.46 11.59
N GLY A 236 -6.72 -16.25 11.15
CA GLY A 236 -6.03 -15.01 11.55
C GLY A 236 -4.65 -14.80 10.92
N SER A 237 -4.24 -15.63 9.96
CA SER A 237 -3.01 -15.45 9.19
C SER A 237 -3.25 -14.64 7.92
N ILE A 238 -2.24 -13.94 7.42
CA ILE A 238 -2.33 -13.20 6.16
C ILE A 238 -2.35 -14.18 4.98
N GLY A 239 -3.32 -14.04 4.10
CA GLY A 239 -3.45 -14.89 2.91
C GLY A 239 -3.96 -14.13 1.69
N LEU A 240 -3.91 -14.82 0.54
CA LEU A 240 -4.49 -14.37 -0.71
C LEU A 240 -5.88 -14.99 -0.91
N SER A 241 -6.77 -14.23 -1.55
CA SER A 241 -8.06 -14.71 -2.04
C SER A 241 -8.29 -14.20 -3.45
N ALA A 242 -8.91 -15.03 -4.30
CA ALA A 242 -9.37 -14.66 -5.62
C ALA A 242 -10.90 -14.63 -5.65
N VAL A 243 -11.47 -13.56 -6.18
CA VAL A 243 -12.91 -13.43 -6.43
C VAL A 243 -13.14 -13.38 -7.93
N GLU A 244 -13.87 -14.36 -8.42
CA GLU A 244 -14.20 -14.53 -9.84
C GLU A 244 -15.14 -13.43 -10.32
N TRP A 245 -14.91 -12.92 -11.53
CA TRP A 245 -15.81 -12.01 -12.25
C TRP A 245 -16.89 -12.79 -12.99
N THR A 246 -18.01 -12.18 -13.39
CA THR A 246 -19.03 -12.88 -14.19
C THR A 246 -18.62 -13.10 -15.65
N GLY A 247 -17.52 -12.48 -16.07
CA GLY A 247 -16.88 -12.64 -17.37
C GLY A 247 -15.59 -11.86 -17.44
N LEU A 248 -15.00 -11.76 -18.63
CA LEU A 248 -13.74 -11.03 -18.82
C LEU A 248 -13.84 -9.52 -18.55
N THR A 249 -15.04 -8.92 -18.64
CA THR A 249 -15.24 -7.46 -18.61
C THR A 249 -16.27 -7.01 -17.57
N THR A 250 -16.75 -7.91 -16.70
CA THR A 250 -17.82 -7.59 -15.75
C THR A 250 -17.56 -8.25 -14.41
N ARG A 251 -17.38 -7.43 -13.37
CA ARG A 251 -17.21 -7.90 -11.98
C ARG A 251 -18.47 -8.57 -11.46
N SER A 252 -18.29 -9.62 -10.65
CA SER A 252 -19.38 -10.25 -9.88
C SER A 252 -19.77 -9.43 -8.66
N GLU A 253 -18.77 -8.85 -7.99
CA GLU A 253 -18.93 -8.03 -6.79
C GLU A 253 -18.17 -6.71 -6.98
N ALA A 254 -18.81 -5.60 -6.66
CA ALA A 254 -18.16 -4.29 -6.70
C ALA A 254 -17.16 -4.15 -5.56
N LEU A 255 -16.12 -3.34 -5.76
CA LEU A 255 -15.24 -2.92 -4.68
C LEU A 255 -15.94 -1.85 -3.83
N SER A 256 -15.73 -1.91 -2.52
CA SER A 256 -16.07 -0.82 -1.60
C SER A 256 -14.80 -0.10 -1.17
N TYR A 257 -14.94 1.07 -0.55
CA TYR A 257 -13.80 1.84 -0.05
C TYR A 257 -13.89 1.99 1.46
N GLN A 258 -12.83 1.59 2.14
CA GLN A 258 -12.62 1.84 3.57
C GLN A 258 -11.46 2.83 3.70
N ASP A 259 -11.73 4.03 4.21
CA ASP A 259 -10.74 5.10 4.35
C ASP A 259 -9.93 5.37 3.07
N GLY A 260 -10.61 5.30 1.91
CA GLY A 260 -10.01 5.50 0.58
C GLY A 260 -9.28 4.28 0.01
N ILE A 261 -9.18 3.17 0.74
CA ILE A 261 -8.57 1.92 0.28
C ILE A 261 -9.64 0.97 -0.26
N PRO A 262 -9.48 0.42 -1.48
CA PRO A 262 -10.44 -0.53 -2.02
C PRO A 262 -10.37 -1.87 -1.27
N VAL A 263 -11.54 -2.36 -0.89
CA VAL A 263 -11.75 -3.63 -0.17
C VAL A 263 -12.94 -4.39 -0.75
N LEU A 264 -13.02 -5.69 -0.49
CA LEU A 264 -14.17 -6.51 -0.88
C LEU A 264 -15.43 -5.99 -0.17
N ALA A 265 -16.52 -5.76 -0.90
CA ALA A 265 -17.71 -5.11 -0.36
C ALA A 265 -18.42 -5.94 0.73
N SER A 266 -18.48 -7.25 0.53
CA SER A 266 -19.07 -8.23 1.45
C SER A 266 -18.19 -8.52 2.66
N ALA A 267 -16.89 -8.22 2.59
CA ALA A 267 -15.94 -8.50 3.68
C ALA A 267 -14.75 -7.53 3.64
N LYS A 268 -14.89 -6.40 4.32
CA LYS A 268 -13.92 -5.28 4.33
C LYS A 268 -12.51 -5.63 4.82
N LYS A 269 -12.34 -6.78 5.49
CA LYS A 269 -11.03 -7.31 5.89
C LYS A 269 -10.13 -7.72 4.71
N TRP A 270 -10.70 -7.85 3.52
CA TRP A 270 -9.99 -8.20 2.30
C TRP A 270 -9.65 -6.94 1.51
N ARG A 271 -8.38 -6.54 1.55
CA ARG A 271 -7.84 -5.42 0.77
C ARG A 271 -7.60 -5.85 -0.67
N TYR A 272 -8.13 -5.12 -1.62
CA TYR A 272 -7.90 -5.37 -3.04
C TYR A 272 -6.48 -4.95 -3.43
N VAL A 273 -5.74 -5.83 -4.12
CA VAL A 273 -4.34 -5.58 -4.52
C VAL A 273 -4.12 -5.59 -6.03
N GLY A 274 -5.05 -6.15 -6.80
CA GLY A 274 -4.96 -6.20 -8.26
C GLY A 274 -5.92 -7.21 -8.88
N THR A 275 -5.84 -7.40 -10.20
CA THR A 275 -6.65 -8.36 -10.96
C THR A 275 -5.73 -9.24 -11.80
N ILE A 276 -6.09 -10.53 -11.92
CA ILE A 276 -5.43 -11.48 -12.80
C ILE A 276 -6.39 -11.99 -13.89
N GLY A 277 -5.85 -12.18 -15.09
CA GLY A 277 -6.49 -12.96 -16.15
C GLY A 277 -5.90 -14.36 -16.25
N ILE A 278 -6.69 -15.33 -16.68
CA ILE A 278 -6.24 -16.71 -16.90
C ILE A 278 -6.04 -16.94 -18.41
N SER A 279 -4.95 -17.62 -18.78
CA SER A 279 -4.61 -17.86 -20.20
C SER A 279 -5.13 -19.21 -20.68
N SER A 280 -5.14 -20.19 -19.80
CA SER A 280 -5.70 -21.53 -19.97
C SER A 280 -6.06 -22.05 -18.59
N GLU A 281 -6.99 -22.98 -18.47
CA GLU A 281 -7.44 -23.53 -17.19
C GLU A 281 -6.24 -23.85 -16.26
N GLY A 282 -6.20 -23.22 -15.09
CA GLY A 282 -5.12 -23.45 -14.12
C GLY A 282 -3.81 -22.70 -14.38
N TYR A 283 -3.66 -21.96 -15.48
CA TYR A 283 -2.41 -21.30 -15.84
C TYR A 283 -2.61 -19.87 -16.34
N SER A 284 -1.68 -19.00 -15.95
CA SER A 284 -1.59 -17.64 -16.49
C SER A 284 -0.21 -17.43 -17.10
N ARG A 285 -0.11 -16.38 -17.92
CA ARG A 285 1.15 -15.96 -18.55
C ARG A 285 1.31 -14.47 -18.49
N ASP A 286 2.55 -14.05 -18.56
CA ASP A 286 2.93 -12.67 -18.51
C ASP A 286 4.07 -12.43 -19.50
N THR A 287 3.68 -12.10 -20.72
CA THR A 287 4.55 -12.04 -21.90
C THR A 287 4.40 -10.72 -22.63
N LEU A 288 5.31 -10.42 -23.55
CA LEU A 288 5.28 -9.20 -24.35
C LEU A 288 3.98 -9.00 -25.15
N SER A 289 3.26 -10.07 -25.49
CA SER A 289 1.97 -10.00 -26.18
C SER A 289 0.75 -10.24 -25.28
N ASP A 290 0.95 -10.64 -24.02
CA ASP A 290 -0.15 -11.00 -23.12
C ASP A 290 0.20 -10.69 -21.66
N ARG A 291 -0.36 -9.60 -21.12
CA ARG A 291 -0.13 -9.10 -19.76
C ARG A 291 -1.34 -9.40 -18.88
N ASN A 292 -1.34 -10.57 -18.24
CA ASN A 292 -2.46 -11.03 -17.42
C ASN A 292 -2.40 -10.63 -15.94
N ILE A 293 -1.53 -9.70 -15.54
CA ILE A 293 -1.50 -9.22 -14.15
C ILE A 293 -1.58 -7.70 -14.15
N TRP A 294 -2.55 -7.19 -13.41
CA TRP A 294 -2.69 -5.78 -13.10
C TRP A 294 -2.58 -5.55 -11.59
N ASN A 295 -1.68 -4.66 -11.20
CA ASN A 295 -1.40 -4.26 -9.84
C ASN A 295 -1.97 -2.89 -9.57
N LEU A 296 -2.71 -2.78 -8.46
CA LEU A 296 -3.09 -1.49 -7.92
C LEU A 296 -1.89 -0.75 -7.32
N TYR A 297 -1.00 -1.49 -6.65
CA TYR A 297 0.13 -0.94 -5.92
C TYR A 297 1.45 -1.18 -6.65
N HIS A 298 2.35 -0.20 -6.59
CA HIS A 298 3.63 -0.21 -7.32
C HIS A 298 3.44 -0.48 -8.83
N PRO A 299 2.58 0.30 -9.51
CA PRO A 299 2.35 0.13 -10.94
C PRO A 299 3.67 0.36 -11.69
N PHE A 300 3.91 -0.48 -12.69
CA PHE A 300 5.10 -0.42 -13.52
C PHE A 300 4.71 -0.40 -15.00
N LYS A 301 5.43 0.35 -15.83
CA LYS A 301 5.16 0.38 -17.28
C LYS A 301 5.63 -0.91 -17.91
N ARG A 302 4.69 -1.72 -18.38
CA ARG A 302 4.97 -3.03 -18.95
C ARG A 302 4.82 -2.97 -20.47
N PRO A 303 5.86 -3.27 -21.24
CA PRO A 303 5.77 -3.20 -22.69
C PRO A 303 4.80 -4.25 -23.23
N LEU A 304 4.06 -3.85 -24.26
CA LEU A 304 3.20 -4.68 -25.08
C LEU A 304 3.67 -4.57 -26.53
N ARG A 305 3.86 -5.70 -27.21
CA ARG A 305 4.26 -5.72 -28.62
C ARG A 305 3.84 -7.02 -29.30
N LYS A 306 3.34 -6.89 -30.52
CA LYS A 306 3.10 -8.00 -31.44
C LYS A 306 3.38 -7.54 -32.87
N LEU A 307 4.20 -8.29 -33.61
CA LEU A 307 4.45 -8.05 -35.03
C LEU A 307 3.53 -8.89 -35.89
N CYS A 308 3.16 -8.36 -37.05
CA CYS A 308 2.41 -9.11 -38.07
C CYS A 308 3.24 -10.31 -38.53
N ALA A 309 2.66 -11.51 -38.42
CA ALA A 309 3.29 -12.77 -38.82
C ALA A 309 3.03 -13.11 -40.29
N ILE A 310 1.99 -12.52 -40.88
CA ILE A 310 1.62 -12.74 -42.28
C ILE A 310 2.45 -11.82 -43.18
N PRO A 311 3.22 -12.34 -44.16
CA PRO A 311 4.14 -11.49 -44.91
C PRO A 311 3.46 -10.47 -45.82
N SER A 312 2.32 -10.83 -46.41
CA SER A 312 1.42 -9.91 -47.13
C SER A 312 0.12 -10.64 -47.42
N ALA A 313 -1.03 -9.96 -47.30
CA ALA A 313 -2.31 -10.53 -47.71
C ALA A 313 -3.32 -9.44 -48.10
N PRO A 314 -4.26 -9.73 -49.01
CA PRO A 314 -5.42 -8.88 -49.24
C PRO A 314 -6.36 -8.89 -48.03
N ASN A 315 -7.10 -7.79 -47.84
CA ASN A 315 -8.23 -7.80 -46.93
C ASN A 315 -9.23 -8.90 -47.33
N PRO A 316 -9.73 -9.72 -46.38
CA PRO A 316 -10.68 -10.80 -46.69
C PRO A 316 -12.01 -10.31 -47.26
N VAL A 317 -12.45 -9.12 -46.84
CA VAL A 317 -13.69 -8.47 -47.28
C VAL A 317 -13.49 -6.96 -47.41
N GLN A 318 -14.36 -6.33 -48.19
CA GLN A 318 -14.46 -4.87 -48.32
C GLN A 318 -15.56 -4.32 -47.40
N ASN A 319 -15.52 -3.02 -47.12
CA ASN A 319 -16.51 -2.28 -46.35
C ASN A 319 -16.77 -2.81 -44.93
N ALA A 320 -15.83 -3.57 -44.36
CA ALA A 320 -15.90 -4.09 -43.01
C ALA A 320 -14.53 -4.03 -42.33
N TRP A 321 -14.54 -4.01 -41.01
CA TRP A 321 -13.34 -4.07 -40.18
C TRP A 321 -12.85 -5.51 -40.03
N VAL A 322 -11.61 -5.74 -40.44
CA VAL A 322 -10.98 -7.06 -40.47
C VAL A 322 -9.61 -7.03 -39.82
N PRO A 323 -9.08 -8.17 -39.33
CA PRO A 323 -7.70 -8.28 -38.89
C PRO A 323 -6.72 -7.84 -39.99
N TYR A 324 -5.75 -7.02 -39.62
CA TYR A 324 -4.73 -6.50 -40.54
C TYR A 324 -4.02 -7.64 -41.27
N ALA A 325 -3.93 -7.53 -42.60
CA ALA A 325 -3.31 -8.54 -43.47
C ALA A 325 -3.82 -9.98 -43.21
N ALA A 326 -5.10 -10.14 -42.83
CA ALA A 326 -5.71 -11.42 -42.49
C ALA A 326 -4.99 -12.18 -41.34
N ASP A 327 -4.19 -11.50 -40.53
CA ASP A 327 -3.51 -12.08 -39.37
C ASP A 327 -4.44 -12.06 -38.15
N ASN A 328 -5.22 -13.13 -37.97
CA ASN A 328 -6.09 -13.31 -36.79
C ASN A 328 -5.30 -13.34 -35.47
N GLY A 329 -3.98 -13.59 -35.51
CA GLY A 329 -3.09 -13.62 -34.36
C GLY A 329 -2.43 -12.27 -34.05
N LEU A 330 -2.71 -11.22 -34.82
CA LEU A 330 -2.13 -9.89 -34.62
C LEU A 330 -2.88 -9.09 -33.56
N PHE A 331 -2.80 -9.58 -32.33
CA PHE A 331 -3.31 -8.88 -31.16
C PHE A 331 -2.32 -8.90 -30.00
N VAL A 332 -2.53 -7.97 -29.09
CA VAL A 332 -1.98 -8.02 -27.73
C VAL A 332 -3.13 -8.13 -26.74
N SER A 333 -2.86 -8.72 -25.58
CA SER A 333 -3.83 -8.86 -24.49
C SER A 333 -3.32 -8.21 -23.22
N ALA A 334 -4.23 -7.60 -22.47
CA ALA A 334 -3.96 -7.09 -21.15
C ALA A 334 -5.21 -7.22 -20.27
N VAL A 335 -5.00 -7.46 -18.97
CA VAL A 335 -6.01 -7.28 -17.94
C VAL A 335 -5.84 -5.93 -17.27
N ILE A 336 -6.94 -5.24 -16.99
CA ILE A 336 -7.00 -3.98 -16.27
C ILE A 336 -8.04 -4.10 -15.15
N GLY A 337 -7.61 -3.89 -13.91
CA GLY A 337 -8.50 -4.03 -12.77
C GLY A 337 -9.35 -2.78 -12.47
N LEU A 338 -8.88 -1.58 -12.78
CA LEU A 338 -9.61 -0.33 -12.50
C LEU A 338 -9.47 0.69 -13.63
N ASP A 339 -10.50 1.52 -13.79
CA ASP A 339 -10.67 2.45 -14.92
C ASP A 339 -9.55 3.49 -15.07
N PHE A 340 -8.84 3.81 -14.01
CA PHE A 340 -7.74 4.79 -14.04
C PHE A 340 -6.42 4.21 -14.55
N ALA A 341 -6.38 2.93 -14.94
CA ALA A 341 -5.19 2.34 -15.55
C ALA A 341 -4.86 3.03 -16.89
N ASP A 342 -3.57 3.22 -17.14
CA ASP A 342 -3.07 3.76 -18.40
C ASP A 342 -2.71 2.61 -19.35
N LEU A 343 -3.27 2.62 -20.55
CA LEU A 343 -2.93 1.73 -21.65
C LEU A 343 -2.80 2.57 -22.90
N THR A 344 -1.62 2.54 -23.49
CA THR A 344 -1.33 3.18 -24.77
C THR A 344 -0.80 2.15 -25.74
N LEU A 345 -1.44 2.06 -26.91
CA LEU A 345 -1.03 1.19 -28.00
C LEU A 345 -0.91 2.01 -29.28
N THR A 346 0.13 1.73 -30.05
CA THR A 346 0.36 2.28 -31.38
C THR A 346 0.35 1.13 -32.38
N GLY A 347 -0.48 1.27 -33.41
CA GLY A 347 -0.54 0.39 -34.56
C GLY A 347 0.20 1.01 -35.73
N MET A 348 1.02 0.21 -36.41
CA MET A 348 1.66 0.57 -37.67
C MET A 348 1.32 -0.47 -38.73
N GLY A 349 0.87 0.01 -39.88
CA GLY A 349 0.55 -0.79 -41.06
C GLY A 349 1.17 -0.21 -42.32
N PHE A 350 1.08 -0.95 -43.42
CA PHE A 350 1.53 -0.53 -44.73
C PHE A 350 0.62 -1.10 -45.83
N SER A 351 0.02 -0.23 -46.63
CA SER A 351 -0.78 -0.60 -47.79
C SER A 351 0.03 -0.48 -49.08
N ASN A 352 -0.18 -1.42 -50.01
CA ASN A 352 0.28 -1.23 -51.40
C ASN A 352 -0.76 -0.44 -52.22
N LEU A 353 -0.46 -0.27 -53.52
CA LEU A 353 -1.33 0.21 -54.59
C LEU A 353 -2.82 0.33 -54.21
N ILE A 354 -3.32 1.56 -54.11
CA ILE A 354 -4.74 1.87 -53.88
C ILE A 354 -5.31 2.37 -55.20
N ASN A 355 -6.26 1.63 -55.78
CA ASN A 355 -6.89 1.98 -57.06
C ASN A 355 -8.31 2.52 -56.81
N SER A 356 -8.48 3.85 -56.95
CA SER A 356 -9.79 4.53 -56.83
C SER A 356 -10.54 4.34 -55.50
N ASN A 357 -9.83 4.09 -54.40
CA ASN A 357 -10.40 3.73 -53.09
C ASN A 357 -9.61 4.32 -51.92
N CYS A 358 -9.93 3.95 -50.68
CA CYS A 358 -9.19 4.32 -49.48
C CYS A 358 -9.06 3.18 -48.48
N SER A 359 -8.06 3.29 -47.61
CA SER A 359 -7.81 2.39 -46.49
C SER A 359 -7.80 3.13 -45.17
N MET A 360 -8.03 2.39 -44.09
CA MET A 360 -7.94 2.89 -42.73
C MET A 360 -7.32 1.84 -41.83
N LEU A 361 -6.61 2.30 -40.79
CA LEU A 361 -6.03 1.47 -39.75
C LEU A 361 -6.69 1.79 -38.41
N GLY A 362 -6.96 0.77 -37.61
CA GLY A 362 -7.57 0.91 -36.29
C GLY A 362 -7.03 -0.09 -35.30
N ILE A 363 -7.31 0.14 -34.02
CA ILE A 363 -7.11 -0.86 -32.96
C ILE A 363 -8.48 -1.27 -32.43
N GLY A 364 -8.88 -2.49 -32.77
CA GLY A 364 -10.13 -3.09 -32.36
C GLY A 364 -10.02 -3.71 -30.98
N ILE A 365 -11.02 -3.50 -30.14
CA ILE A 365 -11.16 -4.18 -28.85
C ILE A 365 -12.09 -5.38 -29.07
N ASP A 366 -11.62 -6.57 -28.71
CA ASP A 366 -12.35 -7.84 -28.81
C ASP A 366 -13.00 -8.08 -30.18
N THR A 367 -12.24 -7.77 -31.24
CA THR A 367 -12.63 -8.00 -32.64
C THR A 367 -12.98 -9.47 -32.87
N ASP A 368 -14.13 -9.70 -33.51
CA ASP A 368 -14.52 -11.02 -33.99
C ASP A 368 -13.74 -11.31 -35.29
N THR A 369 -12.87 -12.33 -35.23
CA THR A 369 -12.02 -12.75 -36.34
C THR A 369 -12.68 -13.79 -37.24
N ALA A 370 -13.87 -14.28 -36.88
CA ALA A 370 -14.65 -15.25 -37.65
C ALA A 370 -15.82 -14.59 -38.38
N ASN A 371 -16.48 -13.60 -37.77
CA ASN A 371 -17.55 -12.83 -38.39
C ASN A 371 -17.31 -11.31 -38.31
N PHE A 372 -17.01 -10.70 -39.46
CA PHE A 372 -16.65 -9.29 -39.52
C PHE A 372 -17.84 -8.33 -39.52
N SER A 373 -19.07 -8.82 -39.71
CA SER A 373 -20.26 -7.95 -39.87
C SER A 373 -20.58 -7.11 -38.64
N SER A 374 -20.19 -7.59 -37.45
CA SER A 374 -20.46 -6.97 -36.15
C SER A 374 -19.29 -6.15 -35.61
N ASN A 375 -18.15 -6.12 -36.30
CA ASN A 375 -17.00 -5.31 -35.91
C ASN A 375 -17.30 -3.82 -36.14
N THR A 376 -18.11 -3.23 -35.26
CA THR A 376 -18.50 -1.83 -35.29
C THR A 376 -17.65 -1.06 -34.27
N ASN A 377 -16.80 -0.17 -34.77
CA ASN A 377 -16.00 0.82 -34.04
C ASN A 377 -14.84 0.29 -33.15
N ALA A 378 -13.65 0.20 -33.78
CA ALA A 378 -12.36 0.29 -33.09
C ALA A 378 -12.29 1.54 -32.21
N ALA A 379 -11.58 1.47 -31.09
CA ALA A 379 -11.59 2.55 -30.11
C ALA A 379 -10.95 3.85 -30.61
N GLU A 380 -10.01 3.75 -31.55
CA GLU A 380 -9.38 4.88 -32.22
C GLU A 380 -9.06 4.47 -33.67
N LEU A 381 -9.37 5.36 -34.61
CA LEU A 381 -9.32 5.14 -36.06
C LEU A 381 -8.39 6.17 -36.71
N SER A 382 -7.57 5.74 -37.68
CA SER A 382 -6.84 6.69 -38.53
C SER A 382 -7.81 7.46 -39.43
N ALA A 383 -7.35 8.51 -40.11
CA ALA A 383 -8.11 9.08 -41.22
C ALA A 383 -8.15 8.10 -42.41
N PHE A 384 -9.09 8.33 -43.34
CA PHE A 384 -9.08 7.64 -44.63
C PHE A 384 -7.85 8.03 -45.44
N GLU A 385 -7.09 7.03 -45.87
CA GLU A 385 -5.88 7.20 -46.66
C GLU A 385 -6.12 6.71 -48.10
N PHE A 386 -5.96 7.63 -49.05
CA PHE A 386 -6.18 7.41 -50.48
C PHE A 386 -4.89 7.11 -51.25
N THR A 387 -3.75 7.06 -50.55
CA THR A 387 -2.44 6.78 -51.13
C THR A 387 -1.81 5.55 -50.46
N ALA A 388 -1.08 4.77 -51.26
CA ALA A 388 -0.31 3.64 -50.74
C ALA A 388 0.82 4.13 -49.84
N GLY A 389 1.07 3.44 -48.73
CA GLY A 389 2.15 3.80 -47.81
C GLY A 389 1.90 3.38 -46.38
N SER A 390 2.63 4.02 -45.47
CA SER A 390 2.53 3.74 -44.03
C SER A 390 1.24 4.29 -43.45
N LEU A 391 0.52 3.44 -42.73
CA LEU A 391 -0.65 3.78 -41.94
C LEU A 391 -0.29 3.73 -40.46
N LYS A 392 -0.84 4.64 -39.67
CA LYS A 392 -0.63 4.69 -38.22
C LYS A 392 -1.93 4.94 -37.50
N THR A 393 -2.08 4.31 -36.35
CA THR A 393 -3.19 4.52 -35.42
C THR A 393 -2.67 4.45 -34.00
N VAL A 394 -3.35 5.12 -33.08
CA VAL A 394 -2.99 5.15 -31.66
C VAL A 394 -4.26 4.95 -30.86
N LEU A 395 -4.25 3.98 -29.97
CA LEU A 395 -5.27 3.80 -28.94
C LEU A 395 -4.72 4.36 -27.63
N GLN A 396 -5.42 5.36 -27.11
CA GLN A 396 -5.18 5.97 -25.81
C GLN A 396 -6.47 5.88 -25.00
N ASN A 397 -6.35 5.60 -23.70
CA ASN A 397 -7.49 5.56 -22.79
C ASN A 397 -8.17 6.96 -22.75
N ARG A 398 -9.40 7.08 -23.31
CA ARG A 398 -10.16 8.35 -23.36
C ARG A 398 -11.60 8.25 -22.82
N LEU A 399 -12.08 7.06 -22.49
CA LEU A 399 -13.45 6.83 -22.00
C LEU A 399 -13.46 5.81 -20.85
N SER A 400 -14.00 6.20 -19.70
CA SER A 400 -14.12 5.32 -18.51
C SER A 400 -14.92 4.05 -18.82
N GLY A 401 -14.53 2.93 -18.23
CA GLY A 401 -15.27 1.66 -18.27
C GLY A 401 -14.91 0.73 -19.42
N ARG A 402 -14.40 1.24 -20.56
CA ARG A 402 -14.26 0.44 -21.79
C ARG A 402 -13.07 -0.53 -21.77
N MET A 403 -12.10 -0.31 -20.89
CA MET A 403 -10.85 -1.09 -20.85
C MET A 403 -10.76 -2.01 -19.63
N VAL A 404 -11.72 -1.95 -18.71
CA VAL A 404 -11.70 -2.76 -17.49
C VAL A 404 -12.01 -4.21 -17.80
N GLY A 405 -11.21 -5.09 -17.20
CA GLY A 405 -11.21 -6.50 -17.49
C GLY A 405 -10.08 -6.90 -18.41
N LYS A 406 -10.19 -8.09 -18.98
CA LYS A 406 -9.22 -8.63 -19.93
C LYS A 406 -9.76 -8.47 -21.35
N HIS A 407 -8.98 -7.78 -22.17
CA HIS A 407 -9.33 -7.51 -23.56
C HIS A 407 -8.25 -7.99 -24.52
N ARG A 408 -8.67 -8.28 -25.75
CA ARG A 408 -7.78 -8.47 -26.91
C ARG A 408 -7.81 -7.23 -27.79
N TYR A 409 -6.65 -6.62 -27.99
CA TYR A 409 -6.47 -5.45 -28.85
C TYR A 409 -5.89 -5.89 -30.18
N HIS A 410 -6.72 -5.95 -31.22
CA HIS A 410 -6.33 -6.37 -32.57
C HIS A 410 -5.93 -5.17 -33.42
N LEU A 411 -4.89 -5.32 -34.23
CA LEU A 411 -4.66 -4.39 -35.34
C LEU A 411 -5.64 -4.73 -36.45
N ILE A 412 -6.46 -3.76 -36.86
CA ILE A 412 -7.51 -3.98 -37.86
C ILE A 412 -7.42 -2.96 -38.99
N THR A 413 -7.90 -3.37 -40.16
CA THR A 413 -7.96 -2.55 -41.37
C THR A 413 -9.39 -2.45 -41.87
N TYR A 414 -9.65 -1.37 -42.61
CA TYR A 414 -10.86 -1.17 -43.38
C TYR A 414 -10.48 -0.74 -44.78
N THR A 415 -11.16 -1.27 -45.79
CA THR A 415 -11.02 -0.85 -47.19
C THR A 415 -12.38 -0.52 -47.77
N LEU A 416 -12.47 0.63 -48.42
CA LEU A 416 -13.72 1.12 -49.02
C LEU A 416 -13.79 0.66 -50.48
N ASN A 417 -14.90 0.03 -50.87
CA ASN A 417 -15.23 -0.39 -52.25
C ASN A 417 -14.22 -1.32 -52.96
N ASP A 418 -13.15 -1.75 -52.28
CA ASP A 418 -12.26 -2.82 -52.73
C ASP A 418 -11.70 -3.68 -51.60
N THR A 419 -10.99 -4.72 -52.03
CA THR A 419 -10.00 -5.44 -51.23
C THR A 419 -8.63 -5.18 -51.85
N HIS A 420 -7.69 -4.62 -51.09
CA HIS A 420 -6.29 -4.49 -51.52
C HIS A 420 -5.31 -5.08 -50.50
N THR A 421 -4.06 -5.25 -50.93
CA THR A 421 -3.03 -6.01 -50.20
C THR A 421 -2.28 -5.13 -49.20
N PHE A 422 -2.28 -5.58 -47.95
CA PHE A 422 -1.45 -5.04 -46.88
C PHE A 422 -0.16 -5.84 -46.76
N GLN A 423 0.95 -5.15 -46.52
CA GLN A 423 2.25 -5.76 -46.29
C GLN A 423 2.41 -6.08 -44.81
N GLY A 424 2.89 -7.27 -44.46
CA GLY A 424 3.38 -7.54 -43.12
C GLY A 424 4.88 -7.37 -43.02
N THR A 425 5.46 -7.99 -42.00
CA THR A 425 6.87 -7.78 -41.66
C THR A 425 7.77 -8.68 -42.52
N TYR A 426 8.18 -8.24 -43.71
CA TYR A 426 9.22 -8.93 -44.52
C TYR A 426 10.65 -8.47 -44.18
N TYR A 427 10.82 -7.26 -43.65
CA TYR A 427 12.12 -6.69 -43.28
C TYR A 427 12.06 -6.00 -41.90
N PRO A 428 13.14 -6.06 -41.07
CA PRO A 428 13.17 -5.47 -39.72
C PRO A 428 12.84 -3.96 -39.67
N GLN A 429 13.00 -3.29 -40.81
CA GLN A 429 12.86 -1.84 -40.98
C GLN A 429 11.40 -1.38 -41.09
N ALA A 430 10.46 -2.28 -41.44
CA ALA A 430 9.05 -1.95 -41.61
C ALA A 430 8.20 -2.13 -40.33
N ALA A 431 8.66 -2.97 -39.39
CA ALA A 431 8.06 -3.27 -38.08
C ALA A 431 6.53 -3.03 -37.98
N VAL A 432 5.76 -3.72 -38.82
CA VAL A 432 4.30 -3.63 -38.88
C VAL A 432 3.69 -4.44 -37.73
N GLY A 433 2.75 -3.85 -37.01
CA GLY A 433 2.10 -4.48 -35.87
C GLY A 433 1.74 -3.48 -34.76
N LEU A 434 1.64 -4.02 -33.55
CA LEU A 434 1.28 -3.29 -32.34
C LEU A 434 2.49 -3.12 -31.44
N SER A 435 2.60 -1.95 -30.83
CA SER A 435 3.57 -1.67 -29.77
C SER A 435 3.03 -0.65 -28.78
N GLY A 436 3.42 -0.72 -27.52
CA GLY A 436 2.94 0.19 -26.50
C GLY A 436 3.25 -0.31 -25.10
N TYR A 437 2.42 0.08 -24.12
CA TYR A 437 2.55 -0.35 -22.75
C TYR A 437 1.22 -0.35 -22.01
N VAL A 438 1.13 -1.16 -20.96
CA VAL A 438 0.12 -1.08 -19.91
C VAL A 438 0.79 -0.66 -18.60
N LEU A 439 0.14 0.22 -17.85
CA LEU A 439 0.56 0.63 -16.51
C LEU A 439 -0.26 -0.12 -15.45
N GLY A 440 0.43 -0.95 -14.67
CA GLY A 440 -0.13 -1.72 -13.57
C GLY A 440 0.81 -2.81 -13.09
#